data_AF-A0A7X2MH08-F1
#
_entry.id   AF-A0A7X2MH08-F1
#
_cell.length_a   1.000
_cell.length_b   1.000
_cell.length_c   1.000
_cell.angle_alpha   90.00
_cell.angle_beta   90.00
_cell.angle_gamma   90.00
#
_symmetry.space_group_name_H-M   'P 1'
#
loop_
_entity.id
_entity.type
_entity.pdbx_description
1 polymer ?
#
loop_
_entity_poly.entity_id
_entity_poly.type
_entity_poly.pdbx_seq_one_letter_code
_entity_poly.pdbx_strand_id
1 'polypeptide(L)'
;MKNINITELSKNFHSKQLLTEDDVKINTYSDIILPIQKVFAPNMVFKSEHKYLKGGRVDGTISNLVIEYKKKGYFQTLKGRYEALYGRKQEENDSGLYQYIINSVDGKKINDTLLDTFGIGFDGEQWLVACFIKSKESNELDLTRTRFEEFYGQEKIKTNYRFKYKVFPFKEGIEQIVTLISATEKIKLSKENLSYMFNPKSEIVSSGVMELYEILQKQLKISFPQRTTTLY
;
A
#
# COMPACT_ATOMS: atom_id res chain seq x y z
N MET A 1 15.14 11.38 -10.58
CA MET A 1 13.97 10.61 -10.11
C MET A 1 14.05 9.23 -10.75
N LYS A 2 13.88 8.16 -9.98
CA LYS A 2 13.74 6.83 -10.58
C LYS A 2 12.49 6.85 -11.48
N ASN A 3 12.63 6.47 -12.75
CA ASN A 3 11.55 6.62 -13.72
C ASN A 3 11.11 5.23 -14.20
N ILE A 4 9.80 4.96 -14.17
CA ILE A 4 9.22 3.72 -14.69
C ILE A 4 8.51 4.03 -16.01
N ASN A 5 8.70 3.18 -17.02
CA ASN A 5 8.07 3.37 -18.31
C ASN A 5 6.65 2.78 -18.30
N ILE A 6 5.66 3.61 -17.94
CA ILE A 6 4.25 3.19 -17.86
C ILE A 6 3.76 2.60 -19.19
N THR A 7 4.17 3.18 -20.32
CA THR A 7 3.79 2.69 -21.65
C THR A 7 4.26 1.25 -21.89
N GLU A 8 5.46 0.92 -21.40
CA GLU A 8 6.01 -0.43 -21.50
C GLU A 8 5.27 -1.42 -20.58
N LEU A 9 4.97 -1.02 -19.34
CA LEU A 9 4.14 -1.83 -18.44
C LEU A 9 2.77 -2.12 -19.07
N SER A 10 2.12 -1.08 -19.62
CA SER A 10 0.84 -1.21 -20.32
C SER A 10 0.95 -2.18 -21.49
N LYS A 11 1.96 -2.03 -22.35
CA LYS A 11 2.16 -2.92 -23.51
C LYS A 11 2.36 -4.37 -23.08
N ASN A 12 3.19 -4.60 -22.07
CA ASN A 12 3.48 -5.93 -21.56
C ASN A 12 2.22 -6.60 -21.01
N PHE A 13 1.46 -5.89 -20.17
CA PHE A 13 0.22 -6.42 -19.61
C PHE A 13 -0.85 -6.70 -20.68
N HIS A 14 -1.05 -5.80 -21.64
CA HIS A 14 -2.03 -5.99 -22.72
C HIS A 14 -1.65 -7.08 -23.72
N SER A 15 -0.38 -7.50 -23.75
CA SER A 15 0.04 -8.65 -24.56
C SER A 15 -0.40 -10.00 -23.99
N LYS A 16 -0.89 -10.02 -22.74
CA LYS A 16 -1.33 -11.23 -22.04
C LYS A 16 -2.77 -11.59 -22.42
N GLN A 17 -3.06 -12.89 -22.44
CA GLN A 17 -4.42 -13.39 -22.49
C GLN A 17 -4.98 -13.48 -21.07
N LEU A 18 -6.10 -12.81 -20.82
CA LEU A 18 -6.75 -12.74 -19.51
C LEU A 18 -8.13 -13.37 -19.63
N LEU A 19 -8.24 -14.66 -19.32
CA LEU A 19 -9.49 -15.43 -19.43
C LEU A 19 -10.21 -15.56 -18.08
N THR A 20 -9.43 -15.56 -17.01
CA THR A 20 -9.90 -15.76 -15.64
C THR A 20 -9.48 -14.60 -14.72
N GLU A 21 -10.03 -14.58 -13.51
CA GLU A 21 -9.60 -13.64 -12.46
C GLU A 21 -8.16 -13.91 -12.02
N ASP A 22 -7.75 -15.19 -11.95
CA ASP A 22 -6.38 -15.57 -11.62
C ASP A 22 -5.38 -15.07 -12.68
N ASP A 23 -5.75 -15.09 -13.96
CA ASP A 23 -4.91 -14.48 -15.01
C ASP A 23 -4.71 -12.98 -14.75
N VAL A 24 -5.78 -12.25 -14.39
CA VAL A 24 -5.67 -10.83 -14.04
C VAL A 24 -4.74 -10.66 -12.85
N LYS A 25 -4.94 -11.43 -11.78
CA LYS A 25 -4.12 -11.36 -10.55
C LYS A 25 -2.64 -11.61 -10.81
N ILE A 26 -2.31 -12.72 -11.47
CA ILE A 26 -0.91 -13.12 -11.73
C ILE A 26 -0.21 -12.10 -12.61
N ASN A 27 -0.82 -11.72 -13.74
CA ASN A 27 -0.21 -10.79 -14.68
C ASN A 27 -0.13 -9.37 -14.12
N THR A 28 -1.09 -8.95 -13.27
CA THR A 28 -1.01 -7.63 -12.62
C THR A 28 0.15 -7.57 -11.65
N TYR A 29 0.35 -8.63 -10.87
CA TYR A 29 1.51 -8.70 -9.99
C TYR A 29 2.82 -8.68 -10.79
N SER A 30 2.97 -9.55 -11.79
CA SER A 30 4.24 -9.69 -12.53
C SER A 30 4.58 -8.48 -13.38
N ASP A 31 3.60 -7.92 -14.08
CA ASP A 31 3.84 -6.93 -15.15
C ASP A 31 3.65 -5.50 -14.67
N ILE A 32 2.99 -5.27 -13.53
CA ILE A 32 2.67 -3.93 -13.03
C ILE A 32 3.20 -3.74 -11.61
N ILE A 33 2.69 -4.48 -10.62
CA ILE A 33 3.00 -4.24 -9.20
C ILE A 33 4.48 -4.49 -8.89
N LEU A 34 5.02 -5.64 -9.30
CA LEU A 34 6.42 -6.01 -9.01
C LEU A 34 7.43 -5.03 -9.65
N PRO A 35 7.30 -4.63 -10.93
CA PRO A 35 8.13 -3.57 -11.50
C PRO A 35 8.06 -2.25 -10.74
N ILE A 36 6.86 -1.79 -10.37
CA ILE A 36 6.69 -0.55 -9.60
C ILE A 36 7.35 -0.68 -8.21
N GLN A 37 7.06 -1.77 -7.50
CA GLN A 37 7.61 -2.05 -6.17
C GLN A 37 9.14 -2.08 -6.19
N LYS A 38 9.77 -2.77 -7.13
CA LYS A 38 11.25 -2.83 -7.25
C LYS A 38 11.88 -1.45 -7.38
N VAL A 39 11.17 -0.51 -8.01
CA VAL A 39 11.68 0.84 -8.25
C VAL A 39 11.44 1.75 -7.04
N PHE A 40 10.20 1.80 -6.56
CA PHE A 40 9.71 2.82 -5.62
C PHE A 40 9.57 2.33 -4.18
N ALA A 41 9.58 1.03 -3.94
CA ALA A 41 9.48 0.45 -2.61
C ALA A 41 10.19 -0.93 -2.50
N PRO A 42 11.48 -1.05 -2.88
CA PRO A 42 12.21 -2.32 -2.94
C PRO A 42 12.23 -3.11 -1.62
N ASN A 43 12.10 -2.43 -0.48
CA ASN A 43 12.12 -3.06 0.84
C ASN A 43 10.74 -3.56 1.31
N MET A 44 9.66 -3.26 0.57
CA MET A 44 8.33 -3.74 0.91
C MET A 44 8.14 -5.16 0.43
N VAL A 45 7.30 -5.92 1.13
CA VAL A 45 6.95 -7.30 0.77
C VAL A 45 5.50 -7.33 0.31
N PHE A 46 5.27 -7.86 -0.89
CA PHE A 46 3.94 -8.21 -1.36
C PHE A 46 3.52 -9.52 -0.71
N LYS A 47 2.33 -9.54 -0.10
CA LYS A 47 1.74 -10.75 0.48
C LYS A 47 0.47 -11.09 -0.29
N SER A 48 0.51 -12.20 -1.01
CA SER A 48 -0.67 -12.79 -1.66
C SER A 48 -1.56 -13.44 -0.59
N GLU A 49 -2.88 -13.39 -0.78
CA GLU A 49 -3.86 -14.17 -0.03
C GLU A 49 -3.87 -13.94 1.50
N HIS A 50 -3.79 -12.68 1.92
CA HIS A 50 -3.79 -12.36 3.34
C HIS A 50 -5.19 -12.61 3.95
N LYS A 51 -5.26 -13.43 5.00
CA LYS A 51 -6.52 -13.75 5.70
C LYS A 51 -6.69 -12.88 6.94
N TYR A 52 -7.79 -12.15 7.03
CA TYR A 52 -8.21 -11.45 8.25
C TYR A 52 -9.09 -12.37 9.10
N LEU A 53 -9.01 -12.25 10.43
CA LEU A 53 -9.70 -13.14 11.39
C LEU A 53 -11.23 -13.25 11.16
N LYS A 54 -11.86 -12.16 10.70
CA LYS A 54 -13.31 -12.06 10.38
C LYS A 54 -13.61 -11.27 9.09
N GLY A 55 -12.58 -10.93 8.34
CA GLY A 55 -12.67 -10.02 7.20
C GLY A 55 -12.54 -10.69 5.85
N GLY A 56 -12.62 -12.02 5.79
CA GLY A 56 -12.32 -12.77 4.58
C GLY A 56 -10.83 -12.77 4.21
N ARG A 57 -10.56 -13.16 2.97
CA ARG A 57 -9.21 -13.26 2.39
C ARG A 57 -9.06 -12.20 1.31
N VAL A 58 -8.15 -11.26 1.52
CA VAL A 58 -7.80 -10.29 0.48
C VAL A 58 -6.80 -10.90 -0.49
N ASP A 59 -6.92 -10.57 -1.78
CA ASP A 59 -6.06 -11.16 -2.81
C ASP A 59 -4.59 -10.80 -2.68
N GLY A 60 -4.31 -9.57 -2.25
CA GLY A 60 -2.95 -9.09 -2.06
C GLY A 60 -2.87 -7.93 -1.09
N THR A 61 -1.71 -7.80 -0.45
CA THR A 61 -1.37 -6.60 0.33
C THR A 61 0.07 -6.17 0.04
N ILE A 62 0.28 -4.86 -0.02
CA ILE A 62 1.61 -4.25 -0.09
C ILE A 62 1.60 -2.97 0.75
N SER A 63 2.30 -3.00 1.89
CA SER A 63 2.26 -1.91 2.88
C SER A 63 0.83 -1.55 3.29
N ASN A 64 0.41 -0.30 3.11
CA ASN A 64 -0.94 0.20 3.39
C ASN A 64 -1.94 -0.03 2.24
N LEU A 65 -1.58 -0.80 1.21
CA LEU A 65 -2.48 -1.12 0.09
C LEU A 65 -3.08 -2.50 0.30
N VAL A 66 -4.40 -2.58 0.20
CA VAL A 66 -5.16 -3.84 0.12
C VAL A 66 -5.70 -3.98 -1.30
N ILE A 67 -5.48 -5.14 -1.92
CA ILE A 67 -5.75 -5.34 -3.35
C ILE A 67 -6.81 -6.41 -3.55
N GLU A 68 -7.79 -6.12 -4.38
CA GLU A 68 -8.87 -7.01 -4.80
C GLU A 68 -8.86 -7.12 -6.33
N TYR A 69 -8.85 -8.33 -6.87
CA TYR A 69 -8.92 -8.54 -8.32
C TYR A 69 -10.32 -8.98 -8.74
N LYS A 70 -10.66 -8.70 -10.00
CA LYS A 70 -11.83 -9.27 -10.67
C LYS A 70 -11.47 -9.69 -12.07
N LYS A 71 -12.30 -10.55 -12.67
CA LYS A 71 -12.16 -10.95 -14.08
C LYS A 71 -12.16 -9.75 -15.03
N LYS A 72 -11.60 -9.95 -16.22
CA LYS A 72 -11.45 -8.90 -17.23
C LYS A 72 -12.77 -8.12 -17.50
N GLY A 73 -12.74 -6.80 -17.37
CA GLY A 73 -13.85 -5.89 -17.73
C GLY A 73 -15.05 -5.90 -16.77
N TYR A 74 -14.90 -6.49 -15.57
CA TYR A 74 -16.00 -6.61 -14.60
C TYR A 74 -16.50 -5.24 -14.08
N PHE A 75 -15.64 -4.23 -14.04
CA PHE A 75 -15.93 -2.89 -13.54
C PHE A 75 -16.71 -2.01 -14.54
N GLN A 76 -16.92 -2.48 -15.77
CA GLN A 76 -17.80 -1.82 -16.72
C GLN A 76 -19.22 -1.65 -16.15
N THR A 77 -19.66 -2.57 -15.28
CA THR A 77 -20.95 -2.49 -14.58
C THR A 77 -20.81 -1.89 -13.18
N LEU A 78 -21.86 -1.23 -12.68
CA LEU A 78 -21.93 -0.79 -11.29
C LEU A 78 -21.91 -1.97 -10.31
N LYS A 79 -22.56 -3.08 -10.67
CA LYS A 79 -22.58 -4.31 -9.87
C LYS A 79 -21.16 -4.83 -9.63
N GLY A 80 -20.36 -4.98 -10.69
CA GLY A 80 -18.99 -5.49 -10.55
C GLY A 80 -18.10 -4.57 -9.73
N ARG A 81 -18.26 -3.24 -9.87
CA ARG A 81 -17.59 -2.27 -9.00
C ARG A 81 -17.99 -2.40 -7.54
N TYR A 82 -19.28 -2.52 -7.26
CA TYR A 82 -19.80 -2.60 -5.90
C TYR A 82 -19.41 -3.90 -5.22
N GLU A 83 -19.33 -4.99 -5.98
CA GLU A 83 -18.83 -6.26 -5.48
C GLU A 83 -17.38 -6.15 -5.00
N ALA A 84 -16.48 -5.55 -5.78
CA ALA A 84 -15.11 -5.32 -5.31
C ALA A 84 -15.04 -4.38 -4.10
N LEU A 85 -15.91 -3.38 -4.02
CA LEU A 85 -15.90 -2.41 -2.92
C LEU A 85 -16.49 -2.95 -1.62
N TYR A 86 -17.55 -3.75 -1.68
CA TYR A 86 -18.36 -4.12 -0.51
C TYR A 86 -18.58 -5.63 -0.34
N GLY A 87 -18.07 -6.46 -1.26
CA GLY A 87 -18.35 -7.88 -1.35
C GLY A 87 -19.78 -8.19 -1.80
N ARG A 88 -20.14 -9.47 -1.86
CA ARG A 88 -21.49 -9.96 -2.13
C ARG A 88 -22.26 -10.05 -0.82
N LYS A 89 -23.30 -9.21 -0.68
CA LYS A 89 -24.16 -9.16 0.51
C LYS A 89 -24.81 -10.51 0.91
N GLN A 90 -24.91 -11.44 -0.03
CA GLN A 90 -25.57 -12.73 0.17
C GLN A 90 -24.64 -13.77 0.79
N GLU A 91 -23.33 -13.47 0.89
CA GLU A 91 -22.32 -14.37 1.40
C GLU A 91 -21.68 -13.73 2.64
N GLU A 92 -21.95 -14.31 3.82
CA GLU A 92 -21.49 -13.77 5.11
C GLU A 92 -19.97 -13.58 5.19
N ASN A 93 -19.20 -14.34 4.41
CA ASN A 93 -17.74 -14.30 4.40
C ASN A 93 -17.14 -13.56 3.19
N ASP A 94 -17.98 -13.00 2.30
CA ASP A 94 -17.49 -12.31 1.11
C ASP A 94 -17.36 -10.82 1.39
N SER A 95 -16.13 -10.41 1.73
CA SER A 95 -15.79 -9.02 2.03
C SER A 95 -15.31 -8.28 0.78
N GLY A 96 -15.36 -6.95 0.82
CA GLY A 96 -14.74 -6.09 -0.21
C GLY A 96 -13.71 -5.14 0.39
N LEU A 97 -13.19 -4.25 -0.46
CA LEU A 97 -12.20 -3.24 -0.08
C LEU A 97 -12.61 -2.42 1.15
N TYR A 98 -13.89 -2.11 1.31
CA TYR A 98 -14.42 -1.43 2.50
C TYR A 98 -14.07 -2.17 3.80
N GLN A 99 -14.41 -3.46 3.87
CA GLN A 99 -14.14 -4.30 5.04
C GLN A 99 -12.65 -4.58 5.20
N TYR A 100 -11.92 -4.82 4.11
CA TYR A 100 -10.47 -5.07 4.17
C TYR A 100 -9.71 -3.88 4.73
N ILE A 101 -10.07 -2.65 4.34
CA ILE A 101 -9.47 -1.44 4.87
C ILE A 101 -9.76 -1.30 6.37
N ILE A 102 -11.01 -1.52 6.81
CA ILE A 102 -11.35 -1.48 8.25
C ILE A 102 -10.53 -2.51 9.03
N ASN A 103 -10.45 -3.75 8.54
CA ASN A 103 -9.70 -4.83 9.21
C ASN A 103 -8.18 -4.60 9.25
N SER A 104 -7.64 -3.70 8.41
CA SER A 104 -6.23 -3.29 8.46
C SER A 104 -5.89 -2.37 9.64
N VAL A 105 -6.88 -1.76 10.30
CA VAL A 105 -6.67 -0.85 11.43
C VAL A 105 -6.12 -1.61 12.62
N ASP A 106 -4.95 -1.24 13.12
CA ASP A 106 -4.33 -1.88 14.28
C ASP A 106 -5.10 -1.65 15.59
N GLY A 107 -5.05 -2.65 16.48
CA GLY A 107 -5.67 -2.62 17.79
C GLY A 107 -7.17 -2.97 17.81
N LYS A 108 -7.83 -2.64 18.92
CA LYS A 108 -9.25 -2.96 19.18
C LYS A 108 -10.20 -1.78 18.97
N LYS A 109 -9.67 -0.60 18.63
CA LYS A 109 -10.45 0.62 18.42
C LYS A 109 -10.14 1.20 17.05
N ILE A 110 -11.19 1.59 16.34
CA ILE A 110 -11.08 2.29 15.07
C ILE A 110 -10.47 3.67 15.33
N ASN A 111 -9.43 3.99 14.56
CA ASN A 111 -8.64 5.20 14.72
C ASN A 111 -8.14 5.71 13.36
N ASP A 112 -7.38 6.80 13.36
CA ASP A 112 -6.95 7.51 12.15
C ASP A 112 -6.06 6.67 11.21
N THR A 113 -5.51 5.52 11.62
CA THR A 113 -4.81 4.62 10.68
C THR A 113 -5.72 4.11 9.56
N LEU A 114 -7.05 4.16 9.76
CA LEU A 114 -8.04 3.87 8.72
C LEU A 114 -7.87 4.77 7.48
N LEU A 115 -7.38 6.00 7.68
CA LEU A 115 -7.15 6.99 6.64
C LEU A 115 -5.86 6.72 5.85
N ASP A 116 -4.95 5.96 6.45
CA ASP A 116 -3.65 5.66 5.87
C ASP A 116 -3.73 4.46 4.91
N THR A 117 -4.78 3.64 4.97
CA THR A 117 -4.95 2.45 4.13
C THR A 117 -5.78 2.75 2.88
N PHE A 118 -5.31 2.28 1.72
CA PHE A 118 -6.01 2.37 0.44
C PHE A 118 -6.40 0.99 -0.08
N GLY A 119 -7.62 0.89 -0.59
CA GLY A 119 -8.10 -0.27 -1.33
C GLY A 119 -7.90 -0.08 -2.83
N ILE A 120 -7.30 -1.05 -3.49
CA ILE A 120 -7.06 -1.09 -4.92
C ILE A 120 -7.85 -2.23 -5.53
N GLY A 121 -8.84 -1.90 -6.35
CA GLY A 121 -9.56 -2.88 -7.17
C GLY A 121 -8.99 -2.88 -8.58
N PHE A 122 -8.82 -4.05 -9.20
CA PHE A 122 -8.44 -4.13 -10.61
C PHE A 122 -9.12 -5.27 -11.36
N ASP A 123 -9.64 -4.96 -12.53
CA ASP A 123 -10.36 -5.92 -13.38
C ASP A 123 -9.66 -6.14 -14.72
N GLY A 124 -8.36 -5.86 -14.86
CA GLY A 124 -7.66 -6.00 -16.15
C GLY A 124 -7.87 -4.83 -17.14
N GLU A 125 -8.80 -3.91 -16.89
CA GLU A 125 -9.06 -2.75 -17.78
C GLU A 125 -9.12 -1.43 -17.00
N GLN A 126 -9.72 -1.44 -15.82
CA GLN A 126 -9.99 -0.27 -14.99
C GLN A 126 -9.54 -0.51 -13.56
N TRP A 127 -9.12 0.58 -12.91
CA TRP A 127 -8.72 0.58 -11.53
C TRP A 127 -9.78 1.24 -10.65
N LEU A 128 -9.98 0.68 -9.46
CA LEU A 128 -10.68 1.32 -8.36
C LEU A 128 -9.66 1.71 -7.32
N VAL A 129 -9.71 2.96 -6.85
CA VAL A 129 -8.95 3.41 -5.69
C VAL A 129 -9.93 3.89 -4.64
N ALA A 130 -9.94 3.22 -3.50
CA ALA A 130 -10.86 3.43 -2.41
C ALA A 130 -10.13 3.75 -1.11
N CYS A 131 -10.70 4.62 -0.27
CA CYS A 131 -10.16 4.93 1.04
C CYS A 131 -11.24 5.53 1.95
N PHE A 132 -10.93 5.64 3.23
CA PHE A 132 -11.69 6.49 4.15
C PHE A 132 -11.07 7.89 4.21
N ILE A 133 -11.94 8.89 4.33
CA ILE A 133 -11.53 10.28 4.55
C ILE A 133 -12.21 10.84 5.81
N LYS A 134 -11.62 11.87 6.42
CA LYS A 134 -12.31 12.65 7.47
C LYS A 134 -13.48 13.42 6.87
N SER A 135 -14.58 13.44 7.62
CA SER A 135 -15.83 14.11 7.32
C SER A 135 -16.18 15.04 8.48
N LYS A 136 -16.73 16.21 8.18
CA LYS A 136 -17.28 17.12 9.21
C LYS A 136 -18.60 16.59 9.77
N GLU A 137 -19.32 15.81 8.98
CA GLU A 137 -20.56 15.15 9.35
C GLU A 137 -20.27 13.79 9.99
N SER A 138 -21.07 13.43 10.99
CA SER A 138 -21.12 12.06 11.52
C SER A 138 -21.73 11.13 10.47
N ASN A 139 -21.01 10.09 10.09
CA ASN A 139 -21.47 9.02 9.21
C ASN A 139 -21.58 7.71 9.98
N GLU A 140 -22.41 6.80 9.50
CA GLU A 140 -22.42 5.42 10.01
C GLU A 140 -21.31 4.61 9.34
N LEU A 141 -20.49 3.97 10.17
CA LEU A 141 -19.50 3.00 9.74
C LEU A 141 -20.06 1.61 9.99
N ASP A 142 -20.16 0.82 8.93
CA ASP A 142 -20.62 -0.56 8.96
C ASP A 142 -19.45 -1.47 9.41
N LEU A 143 -19.64 -2.17 10.51
CA LEU A 143 -18.67 -3.08 11.10
C LEU A 143 -18.94 -4.53 10.75
N THR A 144 -20.06 -4.84 10.06
CA THR A 144 -20.37 -6.21 9.66
C THR A 144 -19.22 -6.80 8.84
N ARG A 145 -18.91 -8.07 9.09
CA ARG A 145 -17.80 -8.79 8.41
C ARG A 145 -16.43 -8.15 8.72
N THR A 146 -16.29 -7.58 9.91
CA THR A 146 -15.01 -7.11 10.44
C THR A 146 -14.80 -7.61 11.86
N ARG A 147 -13.55 -7.63 12.32
CA ARG A 147 -13.25 -7.97 13.72
C ARG A 147 -13.81 -6.96 14.73
N PHE A 148 -14.17 -5.76 14.27
CA PHE A 148 -14.64 -4.69 15.14
C PHE A 148 -16.10 -4.86 15.54
N GLU A 149 -16.88 -5.65 14.80
CA GLU A 149 -18.24 -6.01 15.20
C GLU A 149 -18.26 -6.63 16.60
N GLU A 150 -17.32 -7.55 16.88
CA GLU A 150 -17.17 -8.16 18.21
C GLU A 150 -16.59 -7.19 19.24
N PHE A 151 -15.61 -6.38 18.86
CA PHE A 151 -14.98 -5.44 19.79
C PHE A 151 -15.91 -4.34 20.27
N TYR A 152 -16.85 -3.92 19.43
CA TYR A 152 -17.83 -2.90 19.76
C TYR A 152 -19.19 -3.48 20.19
N GLY A 153 -19.48 -4.75 19.87
CA GLY A 153 -20.77 -5.39 20.18
C GLY A 153 -21.94 -4.81 19.39
N GLN A 154 -21.68 -4.21 18.23
CA GLN A 154 -22.69 -3.57 17.37
C GLN A 154 -22.25 -3.61 15.90
N GLU A 155 -23.23 -3.76 15.00
CA GLU A 155 -23.00 -3.82 13.56
C GLU A 155 -22.60 -2.48 12.95
N LYS A 156 -22.98 -1.36 13.58
CA LYS A 156 -22.71 -0.01 13.06
C LYS A 156 -22.30 0.92 14.18
N ILE A 157 -21.33 1.79 13.92
CA ILE A 157 -20.92 2.86 14.85
C ILE A 157 -21.01 4.22 14.15
N LYS A 158 -21.21 5.29 14.92
CA LYS A 158 -21.09 6.66 14.39
C LYS A 158 -19.63 7.10 14.41
N THR A 159 -19.13 7.58 13.27
CA THR A 159 -17.77 8.09 13.13
C THR A 159 -17.73 9.32 12.22
N ASN A 160 -16.62 10.05 12.28
CA ASN A 160 -16.35 11.15 11.34
C ASN A 160 -15.58 10.65 10.11
N TYR A 161 -15.69 9.37 9.76
CA TYR A 161 -15.05 8.80 8.58
C TYR A 161 -16.08 8.54 7.48
N ARG A 162 -15.71 8.82 6.23
CA ARG A 162 -16.53 8.56 5.05
C ARG A 162 -15.73 7.76 4.04
N PHE A 163 -16.30 6.65 3.58
CA PHE A 163 -15.71 5.86 2.51
C PHE A 163 -15.91 6.57 1.16
N LYS A 164 -14.85 6.61 0.36
CA LYS A 164 -14.87 7.13 -1.00
C LYS A 164 -14.10 6.21 -1.92
N TYR A 165 -14.47 6.22 -3.19
CA TYR A 165 -13.69 5.57 -4.24
C TYR A 165 -13.73 6.39 -5.52
N LYS A 166 -12.75 6.14 -6.39
CA LYS A 166 -12.68 6.67 -7.76
C LYS A 166 -12.35 5.53 -8.72
N VAL A 167 -12.86 5.65 -9.95
CA VAL A 167 -12.55 4.76 -11.06
C VAL A 167 -11.52 5.46 -11.95
N PHE A 168 -10.47 4.75 -12.33
CA PHE A 168 -9.45 5.24 -13.24
C PHE A 168 -9.35 4.33 -14.46
N PRO A 169 -9.16 4.87 -15.66
CA PRO A 169 -8.72 4.07 -16.79
C PRO A 169 -7.32 3.48 -16.52
N PHE A 170 -6.94 2.47 -17.31
CA PHE A 170 -5.76 1.66 -17.07
C PHE A 170 -4.49 2.46 -16.77
N LYS A 171 -4.17 3.46 -17.59
CA LYS A 171 -2.89 4.19 -17.53
C LYS A 171 -2.84 5.13 -16.33
N GLU A 172 -3.89 5.93 -16.14
CA GLU A 172 -4.04 6.85 -15.02
C GLU A 172 -4.08 6.09 -13.68
N GLY A 173 -4.64 4.89 -13.67
CA GLY A 173 -4.61 4.02 -12.49
C GLY A 173 -3.21 3.53 -12.15
N ILE A 174 -2.37 3.21 -13.14
CA ILE A 174 -0.94 2.92 -12.90
C ILE A 174 -0.22 4.13 -12.29
N GLU A 175 -0.45 5.33 -12.82
CA GLU A 175 0.12 6.58 -12.27
C GLU A 175 -0.29 6.78 -10.81
N GLN A 176 -1.55 6.49 -10.49
CA GLN A 176 -2.07 6.56 -9.13
C GLN A 176 -1.42 5.51 -8.21
N ILE A 177 -1.20 4.29 -8.68
CA ILE A 177 -0.53 3.23 -7.92
C ILE A 177 0.94 3.56 -7.67
N VAL A 178 1.65 4.05 -8.69
CA VAL A 178 3.02 4.55 -8.54
C VAL A 178 3.07 5.61 -7.46
N THR A 179 2.13 6.56 -7.47
CA THR A 179 2.04 7.61 -6.46
C THR A 179 1.84 7.04 -5.05
N LEU A 180 0.93 6.07 -4.90
CA LEU A 180 0.64 5.45 -3.60
C LEU A 180 1.82 4.62 -3.08
N ILE A 181 2.42 3.76 -3.91
CA ILE A 181 3.59 2.95 -3.54
C ILE A 181 4.83 3.83 -3.29
N SER A 182 4.98 4.95 -4.00
CA SER A 182 6.06 5.89 -3.71
C SER A 182 5.83 6.63 -2.38
N ALA A 183 4.58 6.84 -1.99
CA ALA A 183 4.25 7.49 -0.73
C ALA A 183 4.45 6.55 0.47
N THR A 184 4.33 5.24 0.30
CA THR A 184 4.54 4.27 1.40
C THR A 184 5.99 4.15 1.82
N GLU A 185 6.95 4.44 0.94
CA GLU A 185 8.38 4.44 1.28
C GLU A 185 8.75 5.59 2.23
N LYS A 186 7.84 6.55 2.45
CA LYS A 186 7.99 7.56 3.51
C LYS A 186 7.78 6.87 4.85
N ILE A 187 8.90 6.36 5.37
CA ILE A 187 9.02 5.81 6.71
C ILE A 187 8.29 6.73 7.69
N LYS A 188 7.29 6.17 8.38
CA LYS A 188 6.60 6.86 9.47
C LYS A 188 7.66 7.35 10.44
N LEU A 189 7.66 8.65 10.75
CA LEU A 189 8.62 9.29 11.64
C LEU A 189 8.37 8.81 13.09
N SER A 190 8.77 7.58 13.39
CA SER A 190 8.70 6.98 14.72
C SER A 190 10.10 6.89 15.31
N LYS A 191 10.20 6.82 16.64
CA LYS A 191 11.47 6.71 17.35
C LYS A 191 12.24 5.46 16.90
N GLU A 192 11.53 4.36 16.68
CA GLU A 192 12.08 3.06 16.27
C GLU A 192 12.63 3.14 14.84
N ASN A 193 11.87 3.73 13.93
CA ASN A 193 12.26 3.89 12.53
C ASN A 193 13.43 4.87 12.36
N LEU A 194 13.42 5.98 13.09
CA LEU A 194 14.53 6.93 13.14
C LEU A 194 15.79 6.27 13.68
N SER A 195 15.67 5.50 14.76
CA SER A 195 16.81 4.79 15.36
C SER A 195 17.35 3.71 14.41
N TYR A 196 16.48 3.02 13.66
CA TYR A 196 16.91 2.05 12.66
C TYR A 196 17.62 2.73 11.48
N MET A 197 17.10 3.84 10.97
CA MET A 197 17.72 4.56 9.84
C MET A 197 19.01 5.30 10.20
N PHE A 198 19.03 5.94 11.36
CA PHE A 198 20.11 6.82 11.83
C PHE A 198 20.92 6.18 12.95
N ASN A 199 21.40 4.95 12.73
CA ASN A 199 22.37 4.31 13.63
C ASN A 199 23.78 4.29 13.01
N PRO A 200 24.84 4.16 13.81
CA PRO A 200 26.22 4.15 13.31
C PRO A 200 26.56 3.03 12.32
N LYS A 201 25.77 1.95 12.26
CA LYS A 201 25.93 0.84 11.30
C LYS A 201 25.13 1.05 10.01
N SER A 202 24.30 2.09 9.94
CA SER A 202 23.56 2.47 8.74
C SER A 202 24.52 2.96 7.66
N GLU A 203 24.39 2.42 6.45
CA GLU A 203 25.21 2.79 5.30
C GLU A 203 25.06 4.27 4.95
N ILE A 204 23.86 4.85 5.13
CA ILE A 204 23.58 6.27 4.90
C ILE A 204 24.37 7.15 5.88
N VAL A 205 24.37 6.79 7.16
CA VAL A 205 25.10 7.54 8.19
C VAL A 205 26.61 7.39 7.99
N SER A 206 27.08 6.16 7.76
CA SER A 206 28.50 5.89 7.49
C SER A 206 29.01 6.67 6.28
N SER A 207 28.27 6.63 5.17
CA SER A 207 28.62 7.35 3.93
C SER A 207 28.62 8.86 4.15
N GLY A 208 27.62 9.40 4.84
CA GLY A 208 27.55 10.84 5.14
C GLY A 208 28.68 11.30 6.08
N VAL A 209 29.05 10.49 7.07
CA VAL A 209 30.20 10.78 7.94
C VAL A 209 31.50 10.79 7.12
N MET A 210 31.70 9.81 6.24
CA MET A 210 32.87 9.77 5.37
C MET A 210 32.93 10.97 4.42
N GLU A 211 31.80 11.37 3.85
CA GLU A 211 31.70 12.53 2.97
C GLU A 211 32.06 13.84 3.71
N LEU A 212 31.60 13.99 4.96
CA LEU A 212 32.01 15.11 5.83
C LEU A 212 33.52 15.11 6.11
N TYR A 213 34.12 13.94 6.38
CA TYR A 213 35.56 13.82 6.54
C TYR A 213 36.32 14.20 5.26
N GLU A 214 35.85 13.78 4.09
CA GLU A 214 36.45 14.17 2.82
C GLU A 214 36.38 15.68 2.57
N ILE A 215 35.25 16.31 2.87
CA ILE A 215 35.07 17.77 2.75
C ILE A 215 36.02 18.48 3.71
N LEU A 216 36.08 18.04 4.97
CA LEU A 216 36.99 18.60 5.98
C LEU A 216 38.46 18.43 5.56
N GLN A 217 38.85 17.28 5.02
CA GLN A 217 40.20 17.05 4.50
C GLN A 217 40.53 18.00 3.33
N LYS A 218 39.60 18.16 2.39
CA LYS A 218 39.77 19.06 1.24
C LYS A 218 39.87 20.52 1.66
N GLN A 219 39.10 20.96 2.66
CA GLN A 219 39.09 22.35 3.12
C GLN A 219 40.23 22.68 4.09
N LEU A 220 40.59 21.77 4.99
CA LEU A 220 41.58 22.04 6.03
C LEU A 220 43.03 21.78 5.60
N LYS A 221 43.27 21.21 4.41
CA LYS A 221 44.62 20.86 3.90
C LYS A 221 45.48 20.10 4.95
N ILE A 222 44.86 19.28 5.78
CA ILE A 222 45.56 18.57 6.86
C ILE A 222 46.27 17.36 6.25
N SER A 223 47.61 17.35 6.31
CA SER A 223 48.42 16.15 6.06
C SER A 223 48.12 15.11 7.15
N PHE A 224 47.57 13.95 6.77
CA PHE A 224 47.29 12.73 7.55
C PHE A 224 47.39 12.82 9.09
N PRO A 225 46.37 12.39 9.86
CA PRO A 225 46.64 12.04 11.25
C PRO A 225 47.55 10.80 11.25
N GLN A 226 48.76 10.94 11.80
CA GLN A 226 49.51 9.80 12.29
C GLN A 226 48.58 8.99 13.17
N ARG A 227 48.50 7.68 12.93
CA ARG A 227 47.78 6.70 13.75
C ARG A 227 47.88 7.09 15.23
N THR A 228 46.81 7.64 15.80
CA THR A 228 46.64 7.62 17.25
C THR A 228 46.44 6.17 17.62
N THR A 229 47.51 5.60 18.16
CA THR A 229 47.54 4.28 18.78
C THR A 229 46.54 4.34 19.94
N THR A 230 45.42 3.65 19.81
CA THR A 230 44.53 3.38 20.94
C THR A 230 45.31 2.57 21.98
N LEU A 231 45.48 3.13 23.17
CA LEU A 231 45.79 2.35 24.37
C LEU A 231 44.48 1.66 24.80
N TYR A 232 44.53 0.33 24.81
CA TYR A 232 43.64 -0.67 25.44
C TYR A 232 42.12 -0.39 25.46
#